data_AF-M3H8N9-F1
#
_entry.id   AF-M3H8N9-F1
#
_cell.length_a   1.000
_cell.length_b   1.000
_cell.length_c   1.000
_cell.angle_alpha   90.00
_cell.angle_beta   90.00
_cell.angle_gamma   90.00
#
_symmetry.space_group_name_H-M   'P 1'
#
loop_
_entity.id
_entity.type
_entity.pdbx_description
1 polymer ?
#
loop_
_entity_poly.entity_id
_entity_poly.type
_entity_poly.pdbx_seq_one_letter_code
_entity_poly.pdbx_strand_id
1 'polypeptide(L)'
;MEPNRTNFEHSQEIYEILVNQISDSMLVTDTQLEPPGPKILFVNPAFCKMTGYTKEDLIGKTPRMLQGPLTNRKIMRDLKRSLTQGKDFSGETINYKKDGSPYHVEWRISAIRDLSGNILCFISIQRDITEKVKKGESVTRHLRLEMGITSATQILLSTSVELKILKYAMEQFLVFLDSERLYLFKNSENAESAELYLEVKDPSLETSEIPVLQSIVYNQDYSRWKKIFSSGGYLQGNLSEFSENEKNFSIKEKSVR
;
A
#
# COMPACT_ATOMS: atom_id res chain seq x y z
N MET A 1 -13.70 21.55 -18.39
CA MET A 1 -14.31 20.24 -18.09
C MET A 1 -14.06 19.99 -16.62
N GLU A 2 -15.09 19.91 -15.80
CA GLU A 2 -14.91 19.56 -14.38
C GLU A 2 -14.36 18.14 -14.27
N PRO A 3 -13.40 17.86 -13.37
CA PRO A 3 -12.96 16.50 -13.10
C PRO A 3 -14.17 15.69 -12.60
N ASN A 4 -14.40 14.54 -13.24
CA ASN A 4 -15.52 13.66 -12.91
C ASN A 4 -15.34 13.10 -11.49
N ARG A 5 -16.07 13.64 -10.50
CA ARG A 5 -15.93 13.32 -9.06
C ARG A 5 -15.87 11.82 -8.77
N THR A 6 -16.62 11.02 -9.53
CA THR A 6 -16.72 9.56 -9.40
C THR A 6 -15.40 8.82 -9.67
N ASN A 7 -14.50 9.36 -10.50
CA ASN A 7 -13.21 8.71 -10.78
C ASN A 7 -12.19 8.91 -9.65
N PHE A 8 -12.37 9.95 -8.84
CA PHE A 8 -11.50 10.28 -7.71
C PHE A 8 -11.84 9.46 -6.45
N GLU A 9 -13.13 9.18 -6.25
CA GLU A 9 -13.60 8.34 -5.14
C GLU A 9 -13.10 6.88 -5.30
N HIS A 10 -13.17 6.32 -6.52
CA HIS A 10 -12.71 4.96 -6.79
C HIS A 10 -11.19 4.77 -6.65
N SER A 11 -10.36 5.75 -7.02
CA SER A 11 -8.89 5.64 -6.85
C SER A 11 -8.50 5.66 -5.37
N GLN A 12 -9.21 6.44 -4.56
CA GLN A 12 -9.01 6.49 -3.11
C GLN A 12 -9.42 5.18 -2.44
N GLU A 13 -10.54 4.58 -2.83
CA GLU A 13 -11.01 3.28 -2.30
C GLU A 13 -10.04 2.14 -2.62
N ILE A 14 -9.58 2.06 -3.87
CA ILE A 14 -8.59 1.04 -4.30
C ILE A 14 -7.28 1.22 -3.53
N TYR A 15 -6.83 2.46 -3.37
CA TYR A 15 -5.65 2.77 -2.57
C TYR A 15 -5.81 2.31 -1.11
N GLU A 16 -6.93 2.64 -0.48
CA GLU A 16 -7.19 2.27 0.91
C GLU A 16 -7.22 0.74 1.08
N ILE A 17 -7.87 0.02 0.16
CA ILE A 17 -7.90 -1.44 0.17
C ILE A 17 -6.48 -2.00 0.11
N LEU A 18 -5.67 -1.55 -0.85
CA LEU A 18 -4.33 -2.08 -1.10
C LEU A 18 -3.37 -1.76 0.05
N VAL A 19 -3.39 -0.52 0.55
CA VAL A 19 -2.48 -0.11 1.62
C VAL A 19 -2.85 -0.71 2.98
N ASN A 20 -4.13 -0.99 3.23
CA ASN A 20 -4.56 -1.69 4.44
C ASN A 20 -4.10 -3.15 4.51
N GLN A 21 -3.70 -3.77 3.39
CA GLN A 21 -3.17 -5.15 3.37
C GLN A 21 -1.67 -5.20 3.64
N ILE A 22 -0.98 -4.07 3.51
CA ILE A 22 0.46 -3.99 3.70
C ILE A 22 0.76 -4.29 5.17
N SER A 23 1.50 -5.37 5.41
CA SER A 23 1.93 -5.78 6.75
C SER A 23 2.96 -4.82 7.34
N ASP A 24 3.72 -4.12 6.50
CA ASP A 24 4.63 -3.07 6.92
C ASP A 24 3.86 -1.81 7.34
N SER A 25 4.40 -1.10 8.32
CA SER A 25 3.81 0.14 8.82
C SER A 25 3.98 1.25 7.78
N MET A 26 2.91 1.98 7.46
CA MET A 26 2.94 3.03 6.45
C MET A 26 2.22 4.30 6.90
N LEU A 27 2.78 5.45 6.53
CA LEU A 27 2.15 6.76 6.63
C LEU A 27 2.37 7.58 5.36
N VAL A 28 1.51 8.58 5.15
CA VAL A 28 1.68 9.63 4.13
C VAL A 28 1.56 10.99 4.81
N THR A 29 2.40 11.94 4.42
CA THR A 29 2.33 13.33 4.91
C THR A 29 2.22 14.35 3.78
N ASP A 30 1.78 15.56 4.11
CA ASP A 30 1.99 16.73 3.26
C ASP A 30 3.50 17.05 3.10
N THR A 31 3.80 18.12 2.37
CA THR A 31 5.17 18.53 2.03
C THR A 31 5.77 19.59 2.97
N GLN A 32 5.07 19.99 4.04
CA GLN A 32 5.49 21.10 4.88
C GLN A 32 6.61 20.69 5.87
N LEU A 33 7.86 20.74 5.42
CA LEU A 33 9.01 20.29 6.23
C LEU A 33 9.43 21.27 7.34
N GLU A 34 8.99 22.53 7.32
CA GLU A 34 9.29 23.49 8.38
C GLU A 34 8.42 23.28 9.62
N PRO A 35 8.88 23.68 10.82
CA PRO A 35 8.11 23.56 12.06
C PRO A 35 6.65 24.03 11.91
N PRO A 36 5.65 23.25 12.37
CA PRO A 36 5.78 22.08 13.25
C PRO A 36 6.29 20.80 12.58
N GLY A 37 6.37 20.75 11.25
CA GLY A 37 6.73 19.59 10.45
C GLY A 37 5.55 19.13 9.61
N PRO A 38 5.76 18.13 8.74
CA PRO A 38 4.73 17.74 7.78
C PRO A 38 3.58 17.06 8.52
N LYS A 39 2.35 17.27 8.04
CA LYS A 39 1.14 16.70 8.64
C LYS A 39 0.83 15.34 8.04
N ILE A 40 0.48 14.38 8.89
CA ILE A 40 0.03 13.06 8.49
C ILE A 40 -1.35 13.18 7.82
N LEU A 41 -1.43 12.72 6.59
CA LEU A 41 -2.67 12.68 5.79
C LEU A 41 -3.29 11.27 5.83
N PHE A 42 -2.46 10.25 6.00
CA PHE A 42 -2.89 8.86 6.01
C PHE A 42 -1.95 7.99 6.85
N VAL A 43 -2.52 6.95 7.48
CA VAL A 43 -1.78 5.85 8.14
C VAL A 43 -2.53 4.54 7.90
N ASN A 44 -1.79 3.44 7.75
CA ASN A 44 -2.39 2.11 7.66
C ASN A 44 -2.57 1.46 9.04
N PRO A 45 -3.38 0.40 9.18
CA PRO A 45 -3.58 -0.30 10.45
C PRO A 45 -2.29 -0.84 11.07
N ALA A 46 -1.32 -1.26 10.24
CA ALA A 46 -0.02 -1.72 10.72
C ALA A 46 0.75 -0.60 11.45
N PHE A 47 0.66 0.64 10.97
CA PHE A 47 1.23 1.81 11.64
C PHE A 47 0.57 2.07 13.00
N CYS A 48 -0.76 2.03 13.07
CA CYS A 48 -1.49 2.17 14.32
C CYS A 48 -1.07 1.09 15.33
N LYS A 49 -1.02 -0.18 14.87
CA LYS A 49 -0.59 -1.32 15.71
C LYS A 49 0.85 -1.19 16.20
N MET A 50 1.77 -0.76 15.33
CA MET A 50 3.19 -0.62 15.67
C MET A 50 3.41 0.47 16.72
N THR A 51 2.73 1.61 16.57
CA THR A 51 2.96 2.81 17.40
C THR A 51 2.04 2.90 18.63
N GLY A 52 0.95 2.13 18.65
CA GLY A 52 -0.06 2.17 19.71
C GLY A 52 -1.00 3.38 19.63
N TYR A 53 -0.88 4.22 18.60
CA TYR A 53 -1.80 5.33 18.34
C TYR A 53 -2.98 4.88 17.48
N THR A 54 -4.15 5.49 17.68
CA THR A 54 -5.27 5.31 16.75
C THR A 54 -5.09 6.23 15.53
N LYS A 55 -5.87 5.97 14.48
CA LYS A 55 -5.86 6.85 13.29
C LYS A 55 -6.23 8.28 13.67
N GLU A 56 -7.22 8.44 14.54
CA GLU A 56 -7.73 9.73 15.02
C GLU A 56 -6.67 10.53 15.81
N ASP A 57 -5.79 9.83 16.54
CA ASP A 57 -4.68 10.48 17.23
C ASP A 57 -3.63 11.05 16.25
N LEU A 58 -3.50 10.42 15.07
CA LEU A 58 -2.39 10.64 14.14
C LEU A 58 -2.71 11.62 13.01
N ILE A 59 -3.92 11.55 12.44
CA ILE A 59 -4.30 12.38 11.28
C ILE A 59 -4.18 13.87 11.64
N GLY A 60 -3.53 14.64 10.76
CA GLY A 60 -3.29 16.07 10.92
C GLY A 60 -2.15 16.43 11.90
N LYS A 61 -1.56 15.45 12.59
CA LYS A 61 -0.39 15.65 13.46
C LYS A 61 0.91 15.43 12.69
N THR A 62 2.04 15.80 13.30
CA THR A 62 3.36 15.59 12.69
C THR A 62 4.00 14.28 13.15
N PRO A 63 4.66 13.49 12.28
CA PRO A 63 5.40 12.30 12.71
C PRO A 63 6.52 12.60 13.71
N ARG A 64 6.92 13.87 13.85
CA ARG A 64 7.90 14.30 14.87
C ARG A 64 7.45 14.01 16.29
N MET A 65 6.15 13.79 16.53
CA MET A 65 5.62 13.36 17.83
C MET A 65 6.17 12.00 18.29
N LEU A 66 6.64 11.16 17.37
CA LEU A 66 7.24 9.86 17.69
C LEU A 66 8.71 9.96 18.10
N GLN A 67 9.32 11.15 18.03
CA GLN A 67 10.72 11.36 18.40
C GLN A 67 10.85 11.62 19.90
N GLY A 68 11.98 11.25 20.47
CA GLY A 68 12.26 11.50 21.88
C GLY A 68 13.76 11.58 22.19
N PRO A 69 14.17 11.37 23.46
CA PRO A 69 15.54 11.58 23.91
C PRO A 69 16.60 10.78 23.15
N LEU A 70 16.30 9.54 22.77
CA LEU A 70 17.24 8.64 22.09
C LEU A 70 17.19 8.73 20.56
N THR A 71 16.29 9.53 20.00
CA THR A 71 16.22 9.73 18.55
C THR A 71 17.50 10.40 18.05
N ASN A 72 18.14 9.79 17.06
CA ASN A 72 19.41 10.25 16.53
C ASN A 72 19.23 11.55 15.72
N ARG A 73 19.64 12.67 16.32
CA ARG A 73 19.50 14.01 15.71
C ARG A 73 20.32 14.19 14.43
N LYS A 74 21.39 13.43 14.23
CA LYS A 74 22.15 13.46 12.97
C LYS A 74 21.31 12.86 11.84
N ILE A 75 20.77 11.66 12.05
CA ILE A 75 19.86 10.99 11.10
C ILE A 75 18.66 11.89 10.77
N MET A 76 18.08 12.58 11.75
CA MET A 76 16.96 13.50 11.51
C MET A 76 17.33 14.72 10.66
N ARG A 77 18.57 15.24 10.80
CA ARG A 77 19.07 16.32 9.93
C ARG A 77 19.32 15.84 8.51
N ASP A 78 19.87 14.63 8.37
CA ASP A 78 20.12 14.01 7.07
C ASP A 78 18.80 13.70 6.35
N LEU A 79 17.79 13.26 7.10
CA LEU A 79 16.41 13.13 6.61
C LEU A 79 15.87 14.47 6.10
N LYS A 80 15.87 15.52 6.92
CA LYS A 80 15.37 16.85 6.52
C LYS A 80 16.08 17.32 5.24
N ARG A 81 17.40 17.21 5.19
CA ARG A 81 18.21 17.60 4.03
C ARG A 81 17.79 16.86 2.76
N SER A 82 17.61 15.53 2.85
CA SER A 82 17.25 14.69 1.70
C SER A 82 15.87 15.07 1.18
N LEU A 83 14.88 15.20 2.07
CA LEU A 83 13.52 15.57 1.68
C LEU A 83 13.43 17.01 1.14
N THR A 84 14.20 17.96 1.68
CA THR A 84 14.26 19.34 1.14
C THR A 84 14.85 19.36 -0.28
N GLN A 85 15.73 18.44 -0.62
CA GLN A 85 16.24 18.25 -1.98
C GLN A 85 15.30 17.40 -2.86
N GLY A 86 14.17 16.94 -2.30
CA GLY A 86 13.24 16.03 -2.96
C GLY A 86 13.82 14.66 -3.25
N LYS A 87 14.86 14.25 -2.51
CA LYS A 87 15.46 12.92 -2.64
C LYS A 87 14.84 11.97 -1.63
N ASP A 88 14.84 10.71 -2.00
CA ASP A 88 14.48 9.61 -1.11
C ASP A 88 15.46 9.53 0.06
N PHE A 89 14.97 8.99 1.17
CA PHE A 89 15.75 8.79 2.37
C PHE A 89 15.52 7.40 2.94
N SER A 90 16.59 6.72 3.32
CA SER A 90 16.55 5.51 4.14
C SER A 90 17.38 5.74 5.40
N GLY A 91 16.90 5.22 6.52
CA GLY A 91 17.64 5.31 7.77
C GLY A 91 17.00 4.54 8.90
N GLU A 92 17.73 4.43 9.98
CA GLU A 92 17.30 3.79 11.21
C GLU A 92 17.53 4.71 12.40
N THR A 93 16.62 4.68 13.36
CA THR A 93 16.77 5.40 14.63
C THR A 93 15.85 4.84 15.71
N ILE A 94 15.69 5.57 16.81
CA ILE A 94 14.74 5.25 17.88
C ILE A 94 13.56 6.22 17.82
N ASN A 95 12.35 5.66 17.82
CA ASN A 95 11.09 6.36 18.02
C ASN A 95 10.42 5.87 19.31
N TYR A 96 9.30 6.49 19.67
CA TYR A 96 8.54 6.24 20.88
C TYR A 96 7.08 5.94 20.56
N LYS A 97 6.53 4.90 21.18
CA LYS A 97 5.12 4.51 21.08
C LYS A 97 4.26 5.44 21.93
N LYS A 98 2.93 5.32 21.81
CA LYS A 98 1.96 6.11 22.60
C LYS A 98 2.15 5.97 24.11
N ASP A 99 2.57 4.80 24.57
CA ASP A 99 2.87 4.51 25.97
C ASP A 99 4.26 5.01 26.43
N GLY A 100 5.03 5.63 25.53
CA GLY A 100 6.38 6.13 25.80
C GLY A 100 7.49 5.08 25.70
N SER A 101 7.18 3.83 25.33
CA SER A 101 8.22 2.81 25.12
C SER A 101 9.05 3.11 23.86
N PRO A 102 10.39 3.03 23.94
CA PRO A 102 11.24 3.22 22.77
C PRO A 102 11.21 1.98 21.86
N TYR A 103 11.29 2.20 20.56
CA TYR A 103 11.46 1.15 19.57
C TYR A 103 12.46 1.56 18.49
N HIS A 104 13.25 0.59 18.03
CA HIS A 104 14.12 0.78 16.87
C HIS A 104 13.27 0.76 15.61
N VAL A 105 13.31 1.85 14.87
CA VAL A 105 12.60 2.01 13.62
C VAL A 105 13.59 2.03 12.47
N GLU A 106 13.36 1.17 11.49
CA GLU A 106 13.93 1.26 10.15
C GLU A 106 12.86 1.89 9.25
N TRP A 107 13.22 2.90 8.47
CA TRP A 107 12.27 3.47 7.51
C TRP A 107 12.90 3.84 6.18
N ARG A 108 12.03 3.91 5.18
CA ARG A 108 12.29 4.57 3.91
C ARG A 108 11.21 5.61 3.65
N ILE A 109 11.61 6.75 3.11
CA ILE A 109 10.75 7.87 2.78
C ILE A 109 11.03 8.31 1.36
N SER A 110 9.99 8.44 0.55
CA SER A 110 10.11 8.92 -0.83
C SER A 110 9.16 10.08 -1.10
N ALA A 111 9.57 10.92 -2.05
CA ALA A 111 8.79 12.07 -2.51
C ALA A 111 7.85 11.63 -3.64
N ILE A 112 6.56 11.90 -3.47
CA ILE A 112 5.53 11.62 -4.46
C ILE A 112 5.38 12.87 -5.32
N ARG A 113 5.45 12.74 -6.65
CA ARG A 113 5.53 13.87 -7.58
C ARG A 113 4.47 13.83 -8.67
N ASP A 114 3.95 15.00 -9.03
CA ASP A 114 3.09 15.15 -10.21
C ASP A 114 3.88 14.99 -11.53
N LEU A 115 3.16 14.99 -12.66
CA LEU A 115 3.76 14.92 -14.01
C LEU A 115 4.69 16.11 -14.34
N SER A 116 4.57 17.22 -13.60
CA SER A 116 5.44 18.40 -13.74
C SER A 116 6.66 18.32 -12.83
N GLY A 117 6.80 17.25 -12.04
CA GLY A 117 7.91 17.03 -11.11
C GLY A 117 7.74 17.68 -9.73
N ASN A 118 6.62 18.35 -9.44
CA ASN A 118 6.36 18.96 -8.13
C ASN A 118 6.05 17.89 -7.09
N ILE A 119 6.59 18.03 -5.88
CA ILE A 119 6.29 17.10 -4.79
C ILE A 119 4.89 17.39 -4.25
N LEU A 120 4.03 16.36 -4.24
CA LEU A 120 2.67 16.42 -3.74
C LEU A 120 2.55 15.93 -2.29
N CYS A 121 3.30 14.88 -1.93
CA CYS A 121 3.34 14.34 -0.58
C CYS A 121 4.63 13.54 -0.32
N PHE A 122 4.83 13.13 0.93
CA PHE A 122 5.85 12.14 1.28
C PHE A 122 5.20 10.87 1.78
N ILE A 123 5.66 9.71 1.29
CA ILE A 123 5.27 8.40 1.80
C ILE A 123 6.40 7.86 2.66
N SER A 124 6.07 7.23 3.78
CA SER A 124 7.04 6.55 4.63
C SER A 124 6.55 5.14 4.96
N ILE A 125 7.43 4.15 4.73
CA ILE A 125 7.25 2.77 5.18
C ILE A 125 8.27 2.50 6.28
N GLN A 126 7.81 1.82 7.34
CA GLN A 126 8.52 1.67 8.60
C GLN A 126 8.41 0.24 9.12
N ARG A 127 9.43 -0.17 9.86
CA ARG A 127 9.45 -1.43 10.60
C ARG A 127 9.98 -1.22 12.00
N ASP A 128 9.33 -1.87 12.96
CA ASP A 128 9.88 -2.08 14.29
C ASP A 128 10.90 -3.23 14.22
N ILE A 129 12.18 -2.88 14.25
CA ILE A 129 13.30 -3.83 14.23
C ILE A 129 13.85 -4.11 15.63
N THR A 130 13.16 -3.67 16.69
CA THR A 130 13.64 -3.78 18.08
C THR A 130 14.02 -5.21 18.45
N GLU A 131 13.19 -6.19 18.11
CA GLU A 131 13.46 -7.59 18.43
C GLU A 131 14.64 -8.15 17.63
N LYS A 132 14.84 -7.71 16.37
CA LYS A 132 15.98 -8.12 15.55
C LYS A 132 17.29 -7.56 16.09
N VAL A 133 17.28 -6.28 16.48
CA VAL A 133 18.43 -5.61 17.11
C VAL A 133 18.80 -6.31 18.42
N LYS A 134 17.81 -6.64 19.27
CA LYS A 134 18.04 -7.40 20.51
C LYS A 134 18.65 -8.79 20.28
N LYS A 135 18.29 -9.46 19.18
CA LYS A 135 18.79 -10.78 18.81
C LYS A 135 20.12 -10.75 18.04
N GLY A 136 20.63 -9.57 17.70
CA GLY A 136 21.86 -9.41 16.91
C GLY A 136 21.73 -9.89 15.46
N GLU A 137 20.51 -9.95 14.92
CA GLU A 137 20.24 -10.38 13.55
C GLU A 137 20.57 -9.24 12.55
N SER A 138 21.18 -9.59 11.41
CA SER A 138 21.47 -8.61 10.36
C SER A 138 20.17 -8.09 9.73
N VAL A 139 20.04 -6.77 9.65
CA VAL A 139 18.91 -6.09 9.00
C VAL A 139 19.20 -6.00 7.50
N THR A 140 18.83 -7.04 6.74
CA THR A 140 19.02 -7.03 5.28
C THR A 140 17.74 -7.40 4.54
N ARG A 141 16.91 -6.41 4.18
CA ARG A 141 15.97 -6.52 3.04
C ARG A 141 15.51 -5.13 2.56
N HIS A 142 16.44 -4.39 1.96
CA HIS A 142 16.20 -3.07 1.36
C HIS A 142 15.35 -3.10 0.06
N LEU A 143 15.26 -4.25 -0.63
CA LEU A 143 14.77 -4.31 -2.02
C LEU A 143 13.23 -4.23 -2.17
N ARG A 144 12.44 -4.72 -1.19
CA ARG A 144 10.96 -4.74 -1.33
C ARG A 144 10.34 -3.36 -1.16
N LEU A 145 10.94 -2.48 -0.36
CA LEU A 145 10.35 -1.18 0.00
C LEU A 145 10.23 -0.20 -1.18
N GLU A 146 11.09 -0.28 -2.20
CA GLU A 146 11.06 0.62 -3.36
C GLU A 146 9.78 0.44 -4.21
N MET A 147 9.27 -0.79 -4.26
CA MET A 147 8.17 -1.18 -5.14
C MET A 147 6.83 -0.72 -4.58
N GLY A 148 6.58 -0.93 -3.28
CA GLY A 148 5.33 -0.51 -2.62
C GLY A 148 5.16 1.01 -2.57
N ILE A 149 6.27 1.74 -2.47
CA ILE A 149 6.29 3.21 -2.49
C ILE A 149 5.85 3.73 -3.86
N THR A 150 6.41 3.22 -4.96
CA THR A 150 6.08 3.67 -6.33
C THR A 150 4.62 3.40 -6.69
N SER A 151 4.06 2.29 -6.23
CA SER A 151 2.68 1.89 -6.47
C SER A 151 1.65 2.74 -5.77
N ALA A 152 1.83 2.92 -4.46
CA ALA A 152 0.96 3.73 -3.62
C ALA A 152 0.88 5.16 -4.15
N THR A 153 2.02 5.67 -4.63
CA THR A 153 2.17 6.98 -5.29
C THR A 153 1.27 7.14 -6.50
N GLN A 154 1.27 6.19 -7.43
CA GLN A 154 0.56 6.36 -8.70
C GLN A 154 -0.97 6.23 -8.58
N ILE A 155 -1.45 5.49 -7.58
CA ILE A 155 -2.89 5.41 -7.28
C ILE A 155 -3.35 6.70 -6.59
N LEU A 156 -2.56 7.23 -5.64
CA LEU A 156 -2.87 8.48 -4.94
C LEU A 156 -2.88 9.71 -5.85
N LEU A 157 -2.07 9.71 -6.91
CA LEU A 157 -1.89 10.88 -7.76
C LEU A 157 -2.78 10.94 -8.99
N SER A 158 -3.57 9.89 -9.29
CA SER A 158 -4.46 9.92 -10.44
C SER A 158 -5.73 10.70 -10.11
N THR A 159 -5.77 11.98 -10.49
CA THR A 159 -6.95 12.86 -10.44
C THR A 159 -7.94 12.62 -11.59
N SER A 160 -7.50 11.88 -12.62
CA SER A 160 -8.34 11.19 -13.59
C SER A 160 -7.63 9.88 -13.94
N VAL A 161 -8.17 8.74 -13.55
CA VAL A 161 -7.52 7.45 -13.85
C VAL A 161 -7.66 7.17 -15.35
N GLU A 162 -6.64 7.51 -16.14
CA GLU A 162 -6.37 6.73 -17.34
C GLU A 162 -5.94 5.33 -16.88
N LEU A 163 -6.62 4.29 -17.36
CA LEU A 163 -6.36 2.87 -17.05
C LEU A 163 -4.87 2.49 -17.07
N LYS A 164 -4.07 3.16 -17.90
CA LYS A 164 -2.61 2.96 -18.00
C LYS A 164 -1.86 3.32 -16.71
N ILE A 165 -2.24 4.40 -16.03
CA ILE A 165 -1.57 4.86 -14.80
C ILE A 165 -1.90 3.91 -13.66
N LEU A 166 -3.17 3.53 -13.51
CA LEU A 166 -3.60 2.54 -12.52
C LEU A 166 -2.94 1.18 -12.74
N LYS A 167 -2.89 0.72 -13.99
CA LYS A 167 -2.24 -0.54 -14.34
C LYS A 167 -0.77 -0.55 -13.92
N TYR A 168 0.00 0.47 -14.31
CA TYR A 168 1.42 0.53 -13.96
C TYR A 168 1.62 0.62 -12.43
N ALA A 169 0.77 1.38 -11.73
CA ALA A 169 0.79 1.46 -10.27
C ALA A 169 0.63 0.08 -9.62
N MET A 170 -0.33 -0.68 -10.14
CA MET A 170 -0.65 -2.00 -9.65
C MET A 170 0.40 -3.04 -10.06
N GLU A 171 1.09 -2.88 -11.18
CA GLU A 171 2.23 -3.74 -11.56
C GLU A 171 3.35 -3.63 -10.54
N GLN A 172 3.69 -2.40 -10.16
CA GLN A 172 4.66 -2.17 -9.09
C GLN A 172 4.17 -2.74 -7.74
N PHE A 173 2.84 -2.71 -7.52
CA PHE A 173 2.25 -3.10 -6.23
C PHE A 173 2.29 -4.61 -6.06
N LEU A 174 2.08 -5.29 -7.18
CA LEU A 174 2.05 -6.73 -7.27
C LEU A 174 3.40 -7.34 -6.92
N VAL A 175 4.49 -6.77 -7.42
CA VAL A 175 5.84 -7.21 -7.06
C VAL A 175 6.15 -6.91 -5.58
N PHE A 176 5.65 -5.79 -5.03
CA PHE A 176 5.76 -5.51 -3.60
C PHE A 176 5.11 -6.58 -2.72
N LEU A 177 3.89 -7.00 -3.11
CA LEU A 177 3.12 -8.01 -2.40
C LEU A 177 3.68 -9.44 -2.55
N ASP A 178 4.77 -9.65 -3.30
CA ASP A 178 5.32 -10.99 -3.59
C ASP A 178 4.24 -11.91 -4.19
N SER A 179 3.36 -11.33 -5.01
CA SER A 179 2.19 -11.99 -5.59
C SER A 179 2.35 -12.04 -7.11
N GLU A 180 1.97 -13.16 -7.74
CA GLU A 180 2.13 -13.32 -9.19
C GLU A 180 1.09 -12.52 -9.99
N ARG A 181 -0.11 -12.34 -9.40
CA ARG A 181 -1.27 -11.71 -10.05
C ARG A 181 -2.15 -10.94 -9.08
N LEU A 182 -2.78 -9.87 -9.58
CA LEU A 182 -3.83 -9.13 -8.91
C LEU A 182 -5.01 -8.93 -9.86
N TYR A 183 -6.20 -9.26 -9.38
CA TYR A 183 -7.45 -9.02 -10.08
C TYR A 183 -8.30 -8.01 -9.31
N LEU A 184 -8.66 -6.93 -9.97
CA LEU A 184 -9.58 -5.94 -9.45
C LEU A 184 -10.93 -6.12 -10.12
N PHE A 185 -11.94 -6.41 -9.31
CA PHE A 185 -13.33 -6.54 -9.76
C PHE A 185 -14.13 -5.33 -9.32
N LYS A 186 -15.04 -4.88 -10.19
CA LYS A 186 -16.01 -3.81 -9.90
C LYS A 186 -17.39 -4.42 -9.73
N ASN A 187 -18.01 -4.17 -8.58
CA ASN A 187 -19.39 -4.60 -8.35
C ASN A 187 -20.38 -3.88 -9.27
N SER A 188 -21.42 -4.59 -9.69
CA SER A 188 -22.62 -4.01 -10.27
C SER A 188 -23.32 -3.09 -9.25
N GLU A 189 -24.16 -2.17 -9.73
CA GLU A 189 -24.88 -1.23 -8.84
C GLU A 189 -25.74 -1.93 -7.78
N ASN A 190 -26.28 -3.11 -8.12
CA ASN A 190 -27.07 -3.93 -7.20
C ASN A 190 -26.23 -4.95 -6.39
N ALA A 191 -24.90 -4.97 -6.55
CA ALA A 191 -23.97 -5.88 -5.88
C ALA A 191 -24.33 -7.38 -6.02
N GLU A 192 -24.95 -7.77 -7.13
CA GLU A 192 -25.26 -9.17 -7.46
C GLU A 192 -24.22 -9.80 -8.41
N SER A 193 -23.38 -8.98 -9.04
CA SER A 193 -22.26 -9.43 -9.86
C SER A 193 -21.06 -8.50 -9.72
N ALA A 194 -19.92 -8.97 -10.20
CA ALA A 194 -18.69 -8.24 -10.35
C ALA A 194 -18.16 -8.40 -11.77
N GLU A 195 -17.64 -7.34 -12.36
CA GLU A 195 -16.93 -7.36 -13.63
C GLU A 195 -15.44 -7.16 -13.38
N LEU A 196 -14.60 -7.91 -14.10
CA LEU A 196 -13.15 -7.72 -14.03
C LEU A 196 -12.83 -6.34 -14.59
N TYR A 197 -12.32 -5.47 -13.72
CA TYR A 197 -11.96 -4.10 -14.05
C TYR A 197 -10.50 -4.00 -14.48
N LEU A 198 -9.61 -4.76 -13.82
CA LEU A 198 -8.19 -4.77 -14.14
C LEU A 198 -7.54 -6.09 -13.71
N GLU A 199 -6.78 -6.71 -14.62
CA GLU A 199 -5.83 -7.77 -14.32
C GLU A 199 -4.41 -7.23 -14.43
N VAL A 200 -3.59 -7.57 -13.44
CA VAL A 200 -2.18 -7.23 -13.39
C VAL A 200 -1.36 -8.49 -13.11
N LYS A 201 -0.26 -8.64 -13.83
CA LYS A 201 0.71 -9.75 -13.71
C LYS A 201 2.07 -9.17 -13.36
N ASP A 202 2.84 -9.90 -12.56
CA ASP A 202 4.18 -9.46 -12.19
C ASP A 202 5.05 -9.44 -13.46
N PRO A 203 5.56 -8.26 -13.89
CA PRO A 203 6.34 -8.16 -15.12
C PRO A 203 7.71 -8.84 -15.03
N SER A 204 8.18 -9.18 -13.82
CA SER A 204 9.46 -9.86 -13.58
C SER A 204 9.36 -11.38 -13.64
N LEU A 205 8.15 -11.93 -13.69
CA LEU A 205 7.90 -13.37 -13.72
C LEU A 205 7.35 -13.79 -15.09
N GLU A 206 7.87 -14.89 -15.64
CA GLU A 206 7.19 -15.58 -16.76
C GLU A 206 5.93 -16.26 -16.22
N THR A 207 4.83 -15.51 -16.14
CA THR A 207 3.53 -16.06 -15.72
C THR A 207 2.83 -16.71 -16.90
N SER A 208 2.45 -17.99 -16.78
CA SER A 208 1.61 -18.70 -17.75
C SER A 208 0.31 -17.93 -18.01
N GLU A 209 -0.25 -17.91 -19.23
CA GLU A 209 -1.61 -17.38 -19.41
C GLU A 209 -2.62 -18.27 -18.68
N ILE A 210 -3.44 -17.66 -17.83
CA ILE A 210 -4.53 -18.35 -17.14
C ILE A 210 -5.76 -17.53 -17.49
N PRO A 211 -6.69 -18.06 -18.31
CA PRO A 211 -7.92 -17.36 -18.64
C PRO A 211 -8.72 -17.08 -17.37
N VAL A 212 -9.21 -15.85 -17.24
CA VAL A 212 -9.97 -15.38 -16.07
C VAL A 212 -11.36 -14.96 -16.52
N LEU A 213 -12.36 -15.30 -15.71
CA LEU A 213 -13.74 -14.86 -15.94
C LEU A 213 -13.81 -13.33 -15.96
N GLN A 214 -14.38 -12.79 -17.04
CA GLN A 214 -14.60 -11.35 -17.19
C GLN A 214 -15.73 -10.84 -16.30
N SER A 215 -16.60 -11.73 -15.83
CA SER A 215 -17.65 -11.43 -14.87
C SER A 215 -17.91 -12.59 -13.92
N ILE A 216 -18.27 -12.26 -12.69
CA ILE A 216 -18.62 -13.19 -11.62
C ILE A 216 -20.04 -12.83 -11.18
N VAL A 217 -20.95 -13.79 -11.26
CA VAL A 217 -22.29 -13.66 -10.67
C VAL A 217 -22.23 -14.27 -9.27
N TYR A 218 -22.66 -13.53 -8.25
CA TYR A 218 -22.61 -13.98 -6.86
C TYR A 218 -23.70 -15.00 -6.53
N ASN A 219 -23.57 -16.19 -7.12
CA ASN A 219 -24.37 -17.36 -6.78
C ASN A 219 -23.81 -18.05 -5.51
N GLN A 220 -24.28 -19.27 -5.21
CA GLN A 220 -23.83 -20.01 -4.03
C GLN A 220 -22.31 -20.26 -4.00
N ASP A 221 -21.69 -20.43 -5.18
CA ASP A 221 -20.26 -20.69 -5.35
C ASP A 221 -19.38 -19.48 -4.99
N TYR A 222 -19.90 -18.27 -5.15
CA TYR A 222 -19.20 -17.02 -4.84
C TYR A 222 -19.81 -16.26 -3.64
N SER A 223 -20.57 -16.95 -2.78
CA SER A 223 -21.21 -16.35 -1.60
C SER A 223 -20.20 -15.72 -0.62
N ARG A 224 -19.02 -16.33 -0.46
CA ARG A 224 -17.90 -15.76 0.31
C ARG A 224 -17.38 -14.45 -0.31
N TRP A 225 -17.28 -14.41 -1.63
CA TRP A 225 -16.79 -13.24 -2.37
C TRP A 225 -17.76 -12.08 -2.22
N LYS A 226 -19.07 -12.33 -2.38
CA LYS A 226 -20.13 -11.34 -2.13
C LYS A 226 -19.98 -10.72 -0.74
N LYS A 227 -19.87 -11.55 0.30
CA LYS A 227 -19.73 -11.06 1.69
C LYS A 227 -18.50 -10.17 1.87
N ILE A 228 -17.36 -10.57 1.34
CA ILE A 228 -16.09 -9.86 1.51
C ILE A 228 -16.08 -8.56 0.71
N PHE A 229 -16.50 -8.59 -0.56
CA PHE A 229 -16.48 -7.41 -1.42
C PHE A 229 -17.56 -6.39 -1.02
N SER A 230 -18.74 -6.84 -0.56
CA SER A 230 -19.78 -5.95 -0.02
C SER A 230 -19.35 -5.23 1.26
N SER A 231 -18.33 -5.72 1.97
CA SER A 231 -17.74 -5.03 3.13
C SER A 231 -16.48 -4.23 2.80
N GLY A 232 -16.14 -4.03 1.51
CA GLY A 232 -14.89 -3.39 1.09
C GLY A 232 -13.63 -4.22 1.39
N GLY A 233 -13.81 -5.52 1.65
CA GLY A 233 -12.73 -6.46 1.89
C GLY A 233 -12.14 -7.00 0.58
N TYR A 234 -11.16 -7.90 0.71
CA TYR A 234 -10.45 -8.51 -0.40
C TYR A 234 -10.14 -9.98 -0.11
N LEU A 235 -9.73 -10.70 -1.15
CA LEU A 235 -9.30 -12.09 -1.08
C LEU A 235 -7.81 -12.20 -1.43
N GLN A 236 -7.07 -12.98 -0.64
CA GLN A 236 -5.65 -13.27 -0.85
C GLN A 236 -5.39 -14.73 -0.49
N GLY A 237 -4.49 -15.38 -1.23
CA GLY A 237 -4.06 -16.76 -0.97
C GLY A 237 -3.50 -17.42 -2.22
N ASN A 238 -2.91 -18.60 -2.07
CA ASN A 238 -2.54 -19.41 -3.21
C ASN A 238 -3.81 -19.98 -3.87
N LEU A 239 -3.86 -20.06 -5.21
CA LEU A 239 -5.01 -20.65 -5.91
C LEU A 239 -5.38 -22.04 -5.39
N SER A 240 -4.42 -22.85 -4.91
CA SER A 240 -4.69 -24.15 -4.31
C SER A 240 -5.57 -24.10 -3.06
N GLU A 241 -5.57 -22.98 -2.34
CA GLU A 241 -6.27 -22.76 -1.07
C GLU A 241 -7.73 -22.31 -1.26
N PHE A 242 -8.12 -21.94 -2.48
CA PHE A 242 -9.50 -21.61 -2.81
C PHE A 242 -10.32 -22.90 -2.95
N SER A 243 -11.63 -22.83 -2.72
CA SER A 243 -12.49 -23.98 -3.00
C SER A 243 -12.53 -24.29 -4.51
N GLU A 244 -12.83 -25.52 -4.90
CA GLU A 244 -12.94 -25.89 -6.32
C GLU A 244 -13.92 -25.00 -7.09
N ASN A 245 -15.01 -24.61 -6.44
CA ASN A 245 -16.01 -23.74 -7.05
C ASN A 245 -15.48 -22.31 -7.25
N GLU A 246 -14.71 -21.78 -6.30
CA GLU A 246 -14.04 -20.49 -6.44
C GLU A 246 -12.96 -20.54 -7.51
N LYS A 247 -12.15 -21.61 -7.58
CA LYS A 247 -11.07 -21.76 -8.58
C LYS A 247 -11.56 -21.61 -10.02
N ASN A 248 -12.84 -21.85 -10.30
CA ASN A 248 -13.44 -21.66 -11.63
C ASN A 248 -13.38 -20.21 -12.13
N PHE A 249 -13.09 -19.23 -11.27
CA PHE A 249 -12.79 -17.85 -11.71
C PHE A 249 -11.53 -17.81 -12.60
N SER A 250 -10.58 -18.70 -12.32
CA SER A 250 -9.40 -18.97 -13.15
C SER A 250 -9.66 -20.26 -13.94
N ILE A 251 -9.98 -20.13 -15.22
CA ILE A 251 -10.20 -21.27 -16.10
C ILE A 251 -8.83 -21.94 -16.28
N LYS A 252 -8.54 -23.01 -15.52
CA LYS A 252 -7.55 -23.97 -16.01
C LYS A 252 -8.12 -24.53 -17.30
N GLU A 253 -7.44 -24.34 -18.43
CA GLU A 253 -7.67 -25.20 -19.58
C GLU A 253 -7.64 -26.63 -19.04
N LYS A 254 -8.79 -27.32 -19.13
CA LYS A 254 -8.80 -28.76 -18.93
C LYS A 254 -7.74 -29.28 -19.89
N SER A 255 -6.64 -29.81 -19.37
CA SER A 255 -5.67 -30.54 -20.19
C SER A 255 -6.48 -31.54 -21.01
N VAL A 256 -6.53 -31.29 -22.32
CA VAL A 256 -7.13 -32.21 -23.26
C VAL A 256 -6.15 -33.37 -23.37
N ARG A 257 -6.56 -34.48 -22.73
CA ARG A 257 -6.03 -35.85 -22.74
C ARG A 257 -4.95 -36.18 -21.72
#